data_AF-A0A845AMT4-F1
#
_entry.id   AF-A0A845AMT4-F1
#
_cell.length_a   1.000
_cell.length_b   1.000
_cell.length_c   1.000
_cell.angle_alpha   90.00
_cell.angle_beta   90.00
_cell.angle_gamma   90.00
#
_symmetry.space_group_name_H-M   'P 1'
#
loop_
_entity.id
_entity.type
_entity.pdbx_description
1 polymer ?
#
loop_
_entity_poly.entity_id
_entity_poly.type
_entity_poly.pdbx_seq_one_letter_code
_entity_poly.pdbx_strand_id
1 'polypeptide(L)'
;MKRRDADFSGFLGETFAILRDAAPWVAGYVLALTVLNSIPALAFGVTQSEYAVSWGFRIDSNIINHGVIAVLAMLAIGIVVFVLQYLFFAHILAHRGFSNGRNRFLGFLGFSILSGLGIALGFLLLVIPGIILLVRWIAASAFIVGTDTKIMDAFGRSWDLTRGKGWPIFFAAVVLGISITVVFGVIAIPATALLGSTSAGATVVEVLGQNLYSAIFVAFSTGVFYLLNDNTEAVSEVFE
;
A
#
# COMPACT_ATOMS: atom_id res chain seq x y z
N MET A 1 -4.64 24.15 10.64
CA MET A 1 -3.44 23.28 10.64
C MET A 1 -2.29 24.07 10.03
N LYS A 2 -1.09 24.06 10.63
CA LYS A 2 0.08 24.77 10.09
C LYS A 2 0.50 24.08 8.78
N ARG A 3 0.67 24.82 7.67
CA ARG A 3 1.14 24.27 6.39
C ARG A 3 2.50 23.59 6.59
N ARG A 4 2.66 22.39 6.01
CA ARG A 4 3.92 21.63 6.02
C ARG A 4 4.60 21.79 4.68
N ASP A 5 5.91 21.99 4.72
CA ASP A 5 6.72 22.06 3.51
C ASP A 5 6.80 20.68 2.86
N ALA A 6 6.86 20.63 1.52
CA ALA A 6 7.08 19.39 0.77
C ALA A 6 8.56 18.96 0.85
N ASP A 7 9.00 18.59 2.05
CA ASP A 7 10.30 18.02 2.37
C ASP A 7 10.14 16.65 3.06
N PHE A 8 11.27 16.03 3.41
CA PHE A 8 11.31 14.72 4.07
C PHE A 8 10.46 14.68 5.35
N SER A 9 10.55 15.72 6.19
CA SER A 9 9.83 15.79 7.46
C SER A 9 8.34 16.06 7.24
N GLY A 10 7.99 16.85 6.23
CA GLY A 10 6.63 17.10 5.79
C GLY A 10 5.93 15.80 5.40
N PHE A 11 6.54 14.98 4.55
CA PHE A 11 5.96 13.70 4.12
C PHE A 11 5.71 12.75 5.29
N LEU A 12 6.69 12.61 6.20
CA LEU A 12 6.51 11.77 7.39
C LEU A 12 5.42 12.34 8.31
N GLY A 13 5.48 13.64 8.60
CA GLY A 13 4.51 14.32 9.45
C GLY A 13 3.08 14.18 8.92
N GLU A 14 2.90 14.29 7.60
CA GLU A 14 1.60 14.15 6.96
C GLU A 14 1.09 12.72 6.99
N THR A 15 1.97 11.75 6.75
CA THR A 15 1.64 10.33 6.88
C THR A 15 1.16 10.00 8.30
N PHE A 16 1.87 10.47 9.33
CA PHE A 16 1.46 10.26 10.71
C PHE A 16 0.17 11.01 11.07
N ALA A 17 -0.08 12.18 10.48
CA ALA A 17 -1.35 12.88 10.65
C ALA A 17 -2.50 12.07 10.06
N ILE A 18 -2.35 11.56 8.82
CA ILE A 18 -3.34 10.67 8.20
C ILE A 18 -3.60 9.44 9.07
N LEU A 19 -2.54 8.77 9.53
CA LEU A 19 -2.67 7.58 10.38
C LEU A 19 -3.37 7.89 11.71
N ARG A 20 -3.08 9.04 12.32
CA ARG A 20 -3.71 9.47 13.56
C ARG A 20 -5.18 9.80 13.36
N ASP A 21 -5.50 10.57 12.33
CA ASP A 21 -6.87 11.01 12.04
C ASP A 21 -7.75 9.83 11.60
N ALA A 22 -7.18 8.88 10.86
CA ALA A 22 -7.86 7.66 10.41
C ALA A 22 -7.61 6.44 11.32
N ALA A 23 -7.05 6.61 12.52
CA ALA A 23 -6.64 5.50 13.39
C ALA A 23 -7.69 4.37 13.58
N PRO A 24 -8.97 4.64 13.87
CA PRO A 24 -9.96 3.56 14.01
C PRO A 24 -10.20 2.80 12.69
N TRP A 25 -10.14 3.50 11.55
CA TRP A 25 -10.30 2.90 10.23
C TRP A 25 -9.07 2.08 9.83
N VAL A 26 -7.87 2.59 10.13
CA VAL A 26 -6.60 1.86 9.96
C VAL A 26 -6.64 0.56 10.77
N ALA A 27 -7.01 0.63 12.06
CA ALA A 27 -7.11 -0.54 12.92
C ALA A 27 -8.15 -1.54 12.38
N GLY A 28 -9.34 -1.08 12.00
CA GLY A 28 -10.38 -1.93 11.42
C GLY A 28 -9.94 -2.62 10.12
N TYR A 29 -9.30 -1.87 9.21
CA TYR A 29 -8.75 -2.40 7.96
C TYR A 29 -7.68 -3.46 8.22
N VAL A 30 -6.69 -3.16 9.07
CA VAL A 30 -5.59 -4.06 9.40
C VAL A 30 -6.13 -5.34 10.04
N LEU A 31 -7.06 -5.25 10.99
CA LEU A 31 -7.65 -6.43 11.64
C LEU A 31 -8.47 -7.27 10.66
N ALA A 32 -9.31 -6.64 9.84
CA ALA A 32 -10.12 -7.34 8.84
C ALA A 32 -9.23 -8.09 7.83
N LEU A 33 -8.20 -7.44 7.30
CA LEU A 33 -7.25 -8.09 6.41
C LEU A 33 -6.44 -9.18 7.12
N THR A 34 -6.12 -9.01 8.39
CA THR A 34 -5.37 -10.02 9.14
C THR A 34 -6.18 -11.28 9.31
N VAL A 35 -7.47 -11.16 9.64
CA VAL A 35 -8.38 -12.31 9.69
C VAL A 35 -8.44 -12.99 8.33
N LEU A 36 -8.73 -12.24 7.26
CA LEU A 36 -8.88 -12.79 5.91
C LEU A 36 -7.61 -13.48 5.40
N ASN A 37 -6.46 -12.82 5.52
CA ASN A 37 -5.17 -13.35 5.07
C ASN A 37 -4.61 -14.46 5.96
N SER A 38 -5.20 -14.70 7.14
CA SER A 38 -4.85 -15.82 8.04
C SER A 38 -5.70 -17.07 7.82
N ILE A 39 -6.86 -16.96 7.15
CA ILE A 39 -7.70 -18.11 6.80
C ILE A 39 -6.91 -19.25 6.12
N PRO A 40 -6.00 -19.00 5.16
CA PRO A 40 -5.26 -20.08 4.50
C PRO A 40 -4.47 -20.94 5.50
N ALA A 41 -3.78 -20.29 6.43
CA ALA A 41 -3.00 -20.95 7.47
C ALA A 41 -3.90 -21.68 8.49
N LEU A 42 -5.03 -21.07 8.87
CA LEU A 42 -5.92 -21.60 9.90
C LEU A 42 -6.82 -22.74 9.38
N ALA A 43 -7.30 -22.65 8.15
CA ALA A 43 -8.26 -23.59 7.57
C ALA A 43 -7.59 -24.74 6.80
N PHE A 44 -6.43 -24.48 6.18
CA PHE A 44 -5.75 -25.44 5.32
C PHE A 44 -4.33 -25.78 5.79
N GLY A 45 -3.89 -25.25 6.95
CA GLY A 45 -2.52 -25.47 7.42
C GLY A 45 -1.45 -24.94 6.47
N VAL A 46 -1.82 -24.03 5.55
CA VAL A 46 -0.90 -23.43 4.58
C VAL A 46 -0.06 -22.39 5.33
N THR A 47 1.04 -22.85 5.89
CA THR A 47 2.08 -22.00 6.49
C THR A 47 3.17 -21.72 5.47
N GLN A 48 3.89 -20.61 5.65
CA GLN A 48 4.81 -19.99 4.69
C GLN A 48 5.28 -20.85 3.49
N SER A 49 4.93 -20.41 2.28
CA SER A 49 5.65 -20.79 1.06
C SER A 49 6.74 -19.76 0.75
N GLU A 50 7.92 -20.28 0.41
CA GLU A 50 9.17 -19.54 0.24
C GLU A 50 9.20 -18.64 -1.02
N TYR A 51 8.14 -18.66 -1.83
CA TYR A 51 8.04 -17.86 -3.06
C TYR A 51 6.59 -17.50 -3.34
N ALA A 52 6.11 -16.40 -2.76
CA ALA A 52 4.84 -15.79 -3.15
C ALA A 52 5.11 -14.41 -3.76
N VAL A 53 4.81 -14.27 -5.06
CA VAL A 53 4.68 -12.94 -5.69
C VAL A 53 3.39 -12.33 -5.15
N SER A 54 3.46 -11.72 -3.97
CA SER A 54 2.28 -11.30 -3.20
C SER A 54 1.70 -9.99 -3.72
N TRP A 55 0.71 -10.11 -4.61
CA TRP A 55 -0.20 -9.03 -5.05
C TRP A 55 -1.55 -9.12 -4.32
N GLY A 56 -1.55 -9.57 -3.06
CA GLY A 56 -2.78 -9.92 -2.33
C GLY A 56 -3.40 -11.26 -2.74
N PHE A 57 -2.81 -11.97 -3.70
CA PHE A 57 -3.15 -13.34 -4.08
C PHE A 57 -2.00 -14.27 -3.70
N ARG A 58 -2.28 -15.29 -2.88
CA ARG A 58 -1.33 -16.37 -2.55
C ARG A 58 -1.85 -17.63 -3.21
N ILE A 59 -1.15 -18.10 -4.25
CA ILE A 59 -1.40 -19.40 -4.86
C ILE A 59 -0.05 -20.10 -4.93
N ASP A 60 0.16 -21.07 -4.06
CA ASP A 60 1.37 -21.87 -4.01
C ASP A 60 1.04 -23.36 -4.21
N SER A 61 2.08 -24.18 -4.31
CA SER A 61 1.95 -25.63 -4.45
C SER A 61 1.16 -26.25 -3.29
N ASN A 62 1.27 -25.72 -2.08
CA ASN A 62 0.51 -26.22 -0.93
C ASN A 62 -0.98 -26.01 -1.16
N ILE A 63 -1.41 -24.83 -1.58
CA ILE A 63 -2.83 -24.54 -1.87
C ILE A 63 -3.34 -25.40 -3.02
N ILE A 64 -2.54 -25.61 -4.06
CA ILE A 64 -2.91 -26.47 -5.19
C ILE A 64 -3.11 -27.93 -4.72
N ASN A 65 -2.25 -28.40 -3.82
CA ASN A 65 -2.34 -29.76 -3.25
C ASN A 65 -3.61 -29.97 -2.39
N HIS A 66 -4.22 -28.89 -1.87
CA HIS A 66 -5.51 -28.94 -1.17
C HIS A 66 -6.72 -28.99 -2.12
N GLY A 67 -6.48 -29.01 -3.43
CA GLY A 67 -7.49 -29.19 -4.46
C GLY A 67 -8.18 -27.89 -4.91
N VAL A 68 -9.05 -28.04 -5.91
CA VAL A 68 -9.68 -26.91 -6.62
C VAL A 68 -10.52 -26.02 -5.70
N ILE A 69 -11.17 -26.59 -4.67
CA ILE A 69 -11.99 -25.81 -3.72
C ILE A 69 -11.12 -24.83 -2.93
N ALA A 70 -9.95 -25.26 -2.46
CA ALA A 70 -9.02 -24.38 -1.75
C ALA A 70 -8.52 -23.24 -2.65
N VAL A 71 -8.18 -23.57 -3.91
CA VAL A 71 -7.78 -22.55 -4.91
C VAL A 71 -8.88 -21.52 -5.14
N LEU A 72 -10.14 -21.95 -5.33
CA LEU A 72 -11.28 -21.05 -5.53
C LEU A 72 -11.55 -20.18 -4.29
N ALA A 73 -11.43 -20.75 -3.08
CA ALA A 73 -11.55 -19.99 -1.85
C ALA A 73 -10.46 -18.92 -1.70
N MET A 74 -9.22 -19.23 -2.09
CA MET A 74 -8.11 -18.29 -2.08
C MET A 74 -8.30 -17.15 -3.08
N LEU A 75 -8.80 -17.45 -4.27
CA LEU A 75 -9.16 -16.43 -5.26
C LEU A 75 -10.25 -15.50 -4.73
N ALA A 76 -11.30 -16.07 -4.11
CA ALA A 76 -12.37 -15.28 -3.50
C ALA A 76 -11.84 -14.37 -2.39
N ILE A 77 -11.00 -14.88 -1.49
CA ILE A 77 -10.36 -14.10 -0.43
C ILE A 77 -9.49 -12.99 -1.01
N GLY A 78 -8.66 -13.28 -2.02
CA GLY A 78 -7.81 -12.27 -2.67
C GLY A 78 -8.62 -11.15 -3.31
N ILE A 79 -9.75 -11.46 -3.95
CA ILE A 79 -10.68 -10.45 -4.48
C ILE A 79 -11.23 -9.58 -3.35
N VAL A 80 -11.69 -10.18 -2.25
CA VAL A 80 -12.22 -9.43 -1.10
C VAL A 80 -11.14 -8.52 -0.49
N VAL A 81 -9.93 -9.03 -0.30
CA VAL A 81 -8.78 -8.27 0.22
C VAL A 81 -8.45 -7.08 -0.70
N PHE A 82 -8.43 -7.30 -2.01
CA PHE A 82 -8.15 -6.25 -2.98
C PHE A 82 -9.25 -5.18 -3.02
N VAL A 83 -10.52 -5.59 -2.91
CA VAL A 83 -11.67 -4.66 -2.77
C VAL A 83 -11.55 -3.85 -1.48
N LEU A 84 -11.25 -4.48 -0.34
CA LEU A 84 -11.07 -3.78 0.94
C LEU A 84 -9.90 -2.80 0.89
N GLN A 85 -8.80 -3.14 0.22
CA GLN A 85 -7.69 -2.22 0.01
C GLN A 85 -8.11 -1.00 -0.82
N TYR A 86 -8.87 -1.21 -1.90
CA TYR A 86 -9.42 -0.12 -2.70
C TYR A 86 -10.35 0.78 -1.87
N LEU A 87 -11.28 0.18 -1.12
CA LEU A 87 -12.24 0.93 -0.29
C LEU A 87 -11.53 1.72 0.82
N PHE A 88 -10.55 1.11 1.48
CA PHE A 88 -9.74 1.77 2.50
C PHE A 88 -8.98 2.97 1.92
N PHE A 89 -8.36 2.81 0.75
CA PHE A 89 -7.65 3.90 0.10
C PHE A 89 -8.57 5.03 -0.36
N ALA A 90 -9.72 4.69 -0.96
CA ALA A 90 -10.74 5.65 -1.34
C ALA A 90 -11.30 6.42 -0.13
N HIS A 91 -11.49 5.73 1.00
CA HIS A 91 -11.94 6.33 2.25
C HIS A 91 -10.92 7.33 2.81
N ILE A 92 -9.63 6.97 2.86
CA ILE A 92 -8.56 7.88 3.32
C ILE A 92 -8.49 9.14 2.43
N LEU A 93 -8.57 8.98 1.11
CA LEU A 93 -8.56 10.10 0.18
C LEU A 93 -9.79 11.00 0.34
N ALA A 94 -10.98 10.41 0.51
CA ALA A 94 -12.21 11.15 0.74
C ALA A 94 -12.16 12.01 2.02
N HIS A 95 -11.54 11.50 3.10
CA HIS A 95 -11.32 12.27 4.34
C HIS A 95 -10.40 13.48 4.14
N ARG A 96 -9.59 13.49 3.08
CA ARG A 96 -8.72 14.60 2.70
C ARG A 96 -9.32 15.50 1.61
N GLY A 97 -10.60 15.31 1.28
CA GLY A 97 -11.31 16.10 0.28
C GLY A 97 -11.16 15.59 -1.16
N PHE A 98 -10.46 14.48 -1.36
CA PHE A 98 -10.22 13.90 -2.68
C PHE A 98 -11.16 12.71 -2.92
N SER A 99 -12.38 13.00 -3.36
CA SER A 99 -13.35 12.00 -3.80
C SER A 99 -14.14 12.50 -4.98
N ASN A 100 -14.19 11.69 -6.04
CA ASN A 100 -14.98 11.99 -7.24
C ASN A 100 -16.38 11.34 -7.20
N GLY A 101 -16.80 10.78 -6.05
CA GLY A 101 -18.12 10.14 -5.86
C GLY A 101 -18.40 8.88 -6.70
N ARG A 102 -17.55 8.57 -7.68
CA ARG A 102 -17.68 7.43 -8.59
C ARG A 102 -16.75 6.29 -8.18
N ASN A 103 -17.27 5.06 -8.25
CA ASN A 103 -16.44 3.87 -8.05
C ASN A 103 -15.41 3.73 -9.20
N ARG A 104 -14.13 3.70 -8.84
CA ARG A 104 -12.98 3.56 -9.76
C ARG A 104 -12.19 2.28 -9.50
N PHE A 105 -12.82 1.27 -8.90
CA PHE A 105 -12.22 -0.03 -8.64
C PHE A 105 -11.54 -0.63 -9.87
N LEU A 106 -12.19 -0.63 -11.04
CA LEU A 106 -11.59 -1.15 -12.28
C LEU A 106 -10.37 -0.33 -12.73
N GLY A 107 -10.39 0.99 -12.50
CA GLY A 107 -9.24 1.85 -12.75
C GLY A 107 -8.07 1.52 -11.82
N PHE A 108 -8.35 1.32 -10.54
CA PHE A 108 -7.37 0.92 -9.53
C PHE A 108 -6.81 -0.48 -9.80
N LEU A 109 -7.63 -1.42 -10.26
CA LEU A 109 -7.19 -2.75 -10.70
C LEU A 109 -6.25 -2.65 -11.89
N GLY A 110 -6.65 -1.93 -12.95
CA GLY A 110 -5.80 -1.73 -14.12
C GLY A 110 -4.48 -1.04 -13.78
N PHE A 111 -4.53 -0.04 -12.89
CA PHE A 111 -3.33 0.59 -12.34
C PHE A 111 -2.42 -0.37 -11.60
N SER A 112 -2.97 -1.21 -10.73
CA SER A 112 -2.19 -2.15 -9.92
C SER A 112 -1.42 -3.12 -10.83
N ILE A 113 -2.06 -3.59 -11.90
CA ILE A 113 -1.41 -4.46 -12.90
C ILE A 113 -0.32 -3.69 -13.68
N LEU A 114 -0.64 -2.52 -14.22
CA LEU A 114 0.30 -1.73 -15.03
C LEU A 114 1.51 -1.26 -14.22
N SER A 115 1.27 -0.73 -13.02
CA SER A 115 2.34 -0.27 -12.11
C SER A 115 3.21 -1.44 -11.70
N GLY A 116 2.62 -2.61 -11.43
CA GLY A 116 3.36 -3.80 -11.11
C GLY A 116 4.27 -4.31 -12.21
N LEU A 117 3.74 -4.41 -13.43
CA LEU A 117 4.55 -4.78 -14.59
C LEU A 117 5.66 -3.75 -14.84
N GLY A 118 5.35 -2.46 -14.75
CA GLY A 118 6.33 -1.39 -14.95
C GLY A 118 7.45 -1.41 -13.91
N ILE A 119 7.12 -1.55 -12.62
CA ILE A 119 8.11 -1.65 -11.54
C ILE A 119 8.94 -2.93 -11.66
N ALA A 120 8.30 -4.07 -11.94
CA ALA A 120 8.98 -5.34 -12.11
C ALA A 120 9.95 -5.31 -13.29
N LEU A 121 9.54 -4.77 -14.45
CA LEU A 121 10.42 -4.54 -15.59
C LEU A 121 11.55 -3.56 -15.27
N GLY A 122 11.26 -2.51 -14.49
CA GLY A 122 12.25 -1.56 -14.00
C GLY A 122 13.37 -2.29 -13.25
N PHE A 123 13.01 -3.10 -12.25
CA PHE A 123 13.97 -3.89 -11.47
C PHE A 123 14.64 -5.01 -12.27
N LEU A 124 13.95 -5.60 -13.25
CA LEU A 124 14.52 -6.62 -14.14
C LEU A 124 15.64 -6.03 -15.01
N LEU A 125 15.47 -4.80 -15.48
CA LEU A 125 16.50 -4.11 -16.26
C LEU A 125 17.65 -3.66 -15.36
N LEU A 126 17.38 -2.94 -14.27
CA LEU A 126 18.37 -2.44 -13.31
C LEU A 126 17.70 -2.00 -11.98
N VAL A 127 18.42 -2.04 -10.86
CA VAL A 127 17.88 -1.61 -9.54
C VAL A 127 17.48 -0.13 -9.52
N ILE A 128 18.29 0.75 -10.13
CA ILE A 128 18.07 2.21 -10.08
C ILE A 128 16.77 2.63 -10.82
N PRO A 129 16.51 2.19 -12.07
CA PRO A 129 15.22 2.42 -12.74
C PRO A 129 14.00 1.95 -11.94
N GLY A 130 14.08 0.78 -11.28
CA GLY A 130 13.00 0.30 -10.42
C GLY A 130 12.67 1.26 -9.26
N ILE A 131 13.71 1.76 -8.58
CA ILE A 131 13.55 2.75 -7.50
C ILE A 131 12.97 4.07 -8.02
N ILE A 132 13.41 4.54 -9.18
CA ILE A 132 12.88 5.77 -9.79
C ILE A 132 11.38 5.61 -10.06
N LEU A 133 10.94 4.48 -10.62
CA LEU A 133 9.51 4.24 -10.89
C LEU A 133 8.69 4.20 -9.60
N LEU A 134 9.17 3.52 -8.55
CA LEU A 134 8.49 3.48 -7.24
C LEU A 134 8.23 4.88 -6.69
N VAL A 135 9.26 5.73 -6.70
CA VAL A 135 9.18 7.10 -6.17
C VAL A 135 8.26 7.97 -7.04
N ARG A 136 8.39 7.86 -8.37
CA ARG A 136 7.65 8.72 -9.30
C ARG A 136 6.19 8.34 -9.46
N TRP A 137 5.83 7.08 -9.23
CA TRP A 137 4.45 6.60 -9.33
C TRP A 137 3.74 6.50 -7.99
N ILE A 138 4.36 6.95 -6.91
CA ILE A 138 3.78 6.82 -5.58
C ILE A 138 2.40 7.47 -5.47
N ALA A 139 2.22 8.65 -6.07
CA ALA A 139 0.98 9.42 -6.07
C ALA A 139 0.01 9.03 -7.19
N ALA A 140 0.41 8.17 -8.14
CA ALA A 140 -0.43 7.79 -9.28
C ALA A 140 -1.71 7.07 -8.83
N SER A 141 -1.58 6.25 -7.79
CA SER A 141 -2.70 5.56 -7.15
C SER A 141 -3.77 6.56 -6.67
N ALA A 142 -3.36 7.69 -6.07
CA ALA A 142 -4.25 8.72 -5.56
C ALA A 142 -4.96 9.51 -6.66
N PHE A 143 -4.30 9.80 -7.79
CA PHE A 143 -4.97 10.37 -8.97
C PHE A 143 -6.04 9.44 -9.55
N ILE A 144 -5.85 8.12 -9.49
CA ILE A 144 -6.83 7.19 -10.05
C ILE A 144 -8.04 7.05 -9.15
N VAL A 145 -7.84 7.07 -7.83
CA VAL A 145 -8.93 6.86 -6.87
C VAL A 145 -9.63 8.17 -6.49
N GLY A 146 -8.87 9.24 -6.28
CA GLY A 146 -9.36 10.52 -5.76
C GLY A 146 -9.82 11.52 -6.82
N THR A 147 -9.36 11.41 -8.08
CA THR A 147 -9.67 12.38 -9.16
C THR A 147 -10.25 11.70 -10.39
N ASP A 148 -10.73 12.48 -11.38
CA ASP A 148 -11.24 11.95 -12.66
C ASP A 148 -10.15 11.71 -13.72
N THR A 149 -9.00 11.17 -13.30
CA THR A 149 -7.84 11.00 -14.19
C THR A 149 -7.84 9.61 -14.84
N LYS A 150 -7.57 9.49 -16.14
CA LYS A 150 -7.42 8.18 -16.81
C LYS A 150 -6.14 7.48 -16.32
N ILE A 151 -6.11 6.15 -16.43
CA ILE A 151 -5.00 5.34 -15.87
C ILE A 151 -3.64 5.80 -16.38
N MET A 152 -3.46 5.95 -17.71
CA MET A 152 -2.17 6.34 -18.28
C MET A 152 -1.78 7.77 -17.91
N ASP A 153 -2.75 8.69 -17.91
CA ASP A 153 -2.55 10.09 -17.54
C ASP A 153 -2.13 10.21 -16.06
N ALA A 154 -2.61 9.33 -15.19
CA ALA A 154 -2.26 9.34 -13.77
C ALA A 154 -0.79 9.02 -13.51
N PHE A 155 -0.17 8.14 -14.31
CA PHE A 155 1.27 7.88 -14.24
C PHE A 155 2.08 9.13 -14.62
N GLY A 156 1.70 9.80 -15.71
CA GLY A 156 2.33 11.05 -16.15
C GLY A 156 2.18 12.17 -15.12
N ARG A 157 0.95 12.37 -14.62
CA ARG A 157 0.68 13.38 -13.58
C ARG A 157 1.45 13.12 -12.29
N SER A 158 1.52 11.87 -11.83
CA SER A 158 2.35 11.52 -10.67
C SER A 158 3.84 11.79 -10.91
N TRP A 159 4.32 11.52 -12.12
CA TRP A 159 5.71 11.76 -12.49
C TRP A 159 6.08 13.23 -12.45
N ASP A 160 5.20 14.08 -12.98
CA ASP A 160 5.37 15.53 -12.98
C ASP A 160 5.21 16.11 -11.57
N LEU A 161 4.22 15.65 -10.81
CA LEU A 161 3.97 16.07 -9.44
C LEU A 161 5.16 15.80 -8.51
N THR A 162 5.83 14.65 -8.70
CA THR A 162 6.99 14.24 -7.88
C THR A 162 8.33 14.79 -8.41
N ARG A 163 8.32 15.57 -9.50
CA ARG A 163 9.52 16.14 -10.10
C ARG A 163 10.17 17.15 -9.15
N GLY A 164 11.49 17.01 -8.98
CA GLY A 164 12.25 17.84 -8.04
C GLY A 164 12.16 17.40 -6.57
N LYS A 165 11.29 16.43 -6.23
CA LYS A 165 11.09 15.93 -4.86
C LYS A 165 11.39 14.44 -4.68
N GLY A 166 12.01 13.80 -5.68
CA GLY A 166 12.30 12.37 -5.67
C GLY A 166 13.16 11.90 -4.48
N TRP A 167 14.25 12.61 -4.15
CA TRP A 167 15.11 12.25 -3.02
C TRP A 167 14.40 12.37 -1.65
N PRO A 168 13.72 13.49 -1.33
CA PRO A 168 12.91 13.58 -0.12
C PRO A 168 11.87 12.46 0.02
N ILE A 169 11.13 12.15 -1.06
CA ILE A 169 10.13 11.07 -1.07
C ILE A 169 10.82 9.71 -0.84
N PHE A 170 11.92 9.45 -1.53
CA PHE A 170 12.69 8.22 -1.39
C PHE A 170 13.16 8.00 0.05
N PHE A 171 13.85 8.98 0.64
CA PHE A 171 14.33 8.85 2.01
C PHE A 171 13.18 8.74 3.01
N ALA A 172 12.07 9.45 2.81
CA ALA A 172 10.89 9.32 3.66
C ALA A 172 10.32 7.90 3.61
N ALA A 173 10.20 7.32 2.41
CA ALA A 173 9.75 5.95 2.21
C ALA A 173 10.70 4.94 2.90
N VAL A 174 12.00 5.11 2.75
CA VAL A 174 13.03 4.24 3.35
C VAL A 174 12.96 4.31 4.87
N VAL A 175 12.96 5.51 5.45
CA VAL A 175 12.90 5.68 6.91
C VAL A 175 11.61 5.10 7.47
N LEU A 176 10.49 5.33 6.80
CA LEU A 176 9.20 4.79 7.21
C LEU A 176 9.17 3.26 7.14
N GLY A 177 9.69 2.66 6.07
CA GLY A 177 9.78 1.21 5.88
C GLY A 177 10.71 0.53 6.88
N ILE A 178 11.87 1.13 7.17
CA ILE A 178 12.79 0.63 8.20
C ILE A 178 12.13 0.76 9.59
N SER A 179 11.55 1.91 9.90
CA SER A 179 10.95 2.17 11.22
C SER A 179 9.84 1.18 11.54
N ILE A 180 8.92 0.93 10.61
CA ILE A 180 7.84 -0.03 10.82
C ILE A 180 8.38 -1.46 10.96
N THR A 181 9.35 -1.85 10.14
CA THR A 181 9.96 -3.20 10.20
C THR A 181 10.65 -3.42 11.54
N VAL A 182 11.39 -2.43 12.04
CA VAL A 182 12.09 -2.51 13.33
C VAL A 182 11.07 -2.54 14.48
N VAL A 183 10.13 -1.60 14.52
CA VAL A 183 9.13 -1.50 15.61
C VAL A 183 8.27 -2.77 15.69
N PHE A 184 7.78 -3.24 14.54
CA PHE A 184 6.99 -4.46 14.49
C PHE A 184 7.85 -5.70 14.78
N GLY A 185 9.07 -5.75 14.24
CA GLY A 185 10.01 -6.86 14.41
C GLY A 185 10.37 -7.12 15.88
N VAL A 186 10.50 -6.08 16.70
CA VAL A 186 10.75 -6.22 18.16
C VAL A 186 9.67 -7.05 18.85
N ILE A 187 8.43 -7.02 18.38
CA ILE A 187 7.31 -7.80 18.92
C ILE A 187 7.15 -9.12 18.15
N ALA A 188 7.21 -9.05 16.83
CA ALA A 188 6.89 -10.16 15.94
C ALA A 188 7.92 -11.30 16.03
N ILE A 189 9.21 -10.99 16.09
CA ILE A 189 10.29 -11.99 16.15
C ILE A 189 10.19 -12.87 17.40
N PRO A 190 10.12 -12.32 18.64
CA PRO A 190 9.96 -13.17 19.81
C PRO A 190 8.61 -13.87 19.86
N ALA A 191 7.53 -13.24 19.37
CA ALA A 191 6.22 -13.87 19.31
C ALA A 191 6.21 -15.08 18.37
N THR A 192 6.78 -14.97 17.16
CA THR A 192 6.86 -16.10 16.22
C THR A 192 7.81 -17.20 16.70
N ALA A 193 8.91 -16.84 17.37
CA ALA A 193 9.80 -17.81 18.01
C ALA A 193 9.09 -18.59 19.12
N LEU A 194 8.31 -17.93 19.98
CA LEU A 194 7.56 -18.56 21.06
C LEU A 194 6.44 -19.47 20.55
N LEU A 195 5.73 -19.06 19.50
CA LEU A 195 4.64 -19.83 18.90
C LEU A 195 5.14 -21.00 18.02
N GLY A 196 6.41 -20.99 17.64
CA GLY A 196 6.98 -21.85 16.60
C GLY A 196 6.74 -21.23 15.21
N SER A 197 7.81 -21.03 14.45
CA SER A 197 7.81 -20.27 13.18
C SER A 197 6.90 -20.84 12.10
N THR A 198 6.59 -22.13 12.16
CA THR A 198 5.69 -22.84 11.23
C THR A 198 4.26 -22.97 11.76
N SER A 199 3.95 -22.39 12.92
CA SER A 199 2.59 -22.43 13.47
C SER A 199 1.66 -21.49 12.72
N ALA A 200 0.36 -21.80 12.75
CA ALA A 200 -0.66 -20.88 12.25
C ALA A 200 -0.63 -19.54 13.03
N GLY A 201 -0.35 -19.58 14.33
CA GLY A 201 -0.19 -18.38 15.17
C GLY A 201 0.95 -17.47 14.71
N ALA A 202 2.11 -18.03 14.33
CA ALA A 202 3.21 -17.26 13.77
C ALA A 202 2.83 -16.61 12.43
N THR A 203 2.06 -17.31 11.59
CA THR A 203 1.52 -16.73 10.35
C THR A 203 0.60 -15.53 10.60
N VAL A 204 -0.27 -15.61 11.62
CA VAL A 204 -1.15 -14.47 11.99
C VAL A 204 -0.32 -13.24 12.36
N VAL A 205 0.75 -13.42 13.14
CA VAL A 205 1.66 -12.33 13.53
C VAL A 205 2.35 -11.72 12.30
N GLU A 206 2.85 -12.54 11.39
CA GLU A 206 3.49 -12.03 10.17
C GLU A 206 2.51 -11.26 9.27
N VAL A 207 1.33 -11.82 9.05
CA VAL A 207 0.26 -11.22 8.25
C VAL A 207 -0.19 -9.89 8.83
N LEU A 208 -0.28 -9.79 10.17
CA LEU A 208 -0.57 -8.52 10.85
C LEU A 208 0.46 -7.45 10.47
N GLY A 209 1.74 -7.79 10.48
CA GLY A 209 2.83 -6.90 10.08
C GLY A 209 2.73 -6.44 8.63
N GLN A 210 2.43 -7.35 7.71
CA GLN A 210 2.24 -7.04 6.29
C GLN A 210 1.06 -6.09 6.07
N ASN A 211 -0.06 -6.31 6.77
CA ASN A 211 -1.24 -5.46 6.66
C ASN A 211 -1.02 -4.08 7.30
N LEU A 212 -0.28 -4.01 8.41
CA LEU A 212 0.17 -2.75 8.99
C LEU A 212 1.05 -1.97 7.99
N TYR A 213 2.02 -2.63 7.38
CA TYR A 213 2.86 -2.03 6.34
C TYR A 213 2.04 -1.47 5.19
N SER A 214 1.09 -2.25 4.67
CA SER A 214 0.18 -1.82 3.61
C SER A 214 -0.60 -0.56 4.01
N ALA A 215 -1.19 -0.53 5.21
CA ALA A 215 -1.97 0.62 5.68
C ALA A 215 -1.12 1.91 5.80
N ILE A 216 0.11 1.78 6.31
CA ILE A 216 1.04 2.91 6.39
C ILE A 216 1.48 3.37 5.00
N PHE A 217 1.74 2.45 4.09
CA PHE A 217 2.12 2.79 2.72
C PHE A 217 1.00 3.53 1.98
N VAL A 218 -0.26 3.12 2.20
CA VAL A 218 -1.43 3.85 1.70
C VAL A 218 -1.48 5.27 2.25
N ALA A 219 -1.31 5.44 3.57
CA ALA A 219 -1.26 6.75 4.19
C ALA A 219 -0.10 7.61 3.67
N PHE A 220 1.07 7.01 3.43
CA PHE A 220 2.23 7.69 2.85
C PHE A 220 1.97 8.16 1.43
N SER A 221 1.42 7.30 0.58
CA SER A 221 0.99 7.63 -0.78
C SER A 221 0.00 8.81 -0.79
N THR A 222 -1.04 8.76 0.05
CA THR A 222 -2.00 9.87 0.18
C THR A 222 -1.33 11.14 0.70
N GLY A 223 -0.42 11.05 1.67
CA GLY A 223 0.29 12.19 2.23
C GLY A 223 1.19 12.89 1.20
N VAL A 224 1.91 12.11 0.38
CA VAL A 224 2.72 12.63 -0.73
C VAL A 224 1.84 13.33 -1.75
N PHE A 225 0.73 12.70 -2.15
CA PHE A 225 -0.22 13.28 -3.07
C PHE A 225 -0.82 14.59 -2.55
N TYR A 226 -1.30 14.59 -1.30
CA TYR A 226 -1.91 15.75 -0.64
C TYR A 226 -0.93 16.94 -0.58
N LEU A 227 0.28 16.72 -0.06
CA LEU A 227 1.27 17.80 0.09
C LEU A 227 1.72 18.38 -1.24
N LEU A 228 1.90 17.55 -2.27
CA LEU A 228 2.40 18.05 -3.54
C LEU A 228 1.30 18.72 -4.38
N ASN A 229 0.07 18.20 -4.32
CA ASN A 229 -1.05 18.79 -5.07
C ASN A 229 -1.45 20.15 -4.49
N ASP A 230 -1.56 20.27 -3.15
CA ASP A 230 -1.88 21.54 -2.49
C ASP A 230 -0.83 22.64 -2.76
N ASN A 231 0.45 22.27 -2.77
CA ASN A 231 1.52 23.21 -3.09
C ASN A 231 1.48 23.69 -4.54
N THR A 232 0.92 22.90 -5.47
CA THR A 232 0.82 23.29 -6.88
C THR A 232 -0.33 24.28 -7.08
N GLU A 233 -1.49 24.04 -6.46
CA GLU A 233 -2.65 24.94 -6.52
C GLU A 233 -2.36 26.31 -5.87
N ALA A 234 -1.67 26.33 -4.74
CA ALA A 234 -1.30 27.57 -4.06
C ALA A 234 -0.37 28.48 -4.88
N VAL A 235 0.46 27.90 -5.76
CA VAL A 235 1.35 28.68 -6.63
C VAL A 235 0.57 29.27 -7.80
N SER A 236 -0.40 28.53 -8.37
CA SER A 236 -1.24 29.06 -9.47
C SER A 236 -2.10 30.25 -9.04
N GLU A 237 -2.65 30.26 -7.83
CA GLU A 237 -3.47 31.38 -7.33
C GLU A 237 -2.71 32.69 -7.16
N VAL A 238 -1.38 32.67 -7.00
CA VAL A 238 -0.56 33.89 -6.85
C VAL A 238 -0.26 34.55 -8.21
N PHE A 239 -0.40 33.80 -9.30
CA PHE A 239 -0.06 34.26 -10.65
C PHE A 239 -1.29 34.56 -11.53
N GLU A 240 -2.51 34.48 -10.97
CA GLU A 240 -3.75 35.00 -11.57
C GLU A 240 -4.12 36.38 -11.00
#